data_AF-A0A9W4P625-F1
#
_entry.id   AF-A0A9W4P625-F1
#
_cell.length_a   1.000
_cell.length_b   1.000
_cell.length_c   1.000
_cell.angle_alpha   90.00
_cell.angle_beta   90.00
_cell.angle_gamma   90.00
#
_symmetry.space_group_name_H-M   'P 1'
#
loop_
_entity.id
_entity.type
_entity.pdbx_description
1 polymer ?
#
loop_
_entity_poly.entity_id
_entity_poly.type
_entity_poly.pdbx_seq_one_letter_code
_entity_poly.pdbx_strand_id
1 'polypeptide(L)'
;MSQPGAEPSKAASTAVQQSDNIAHALAGAGGGVLSMVLTYPLITLSTRAQVESKRAHSTTLDAVRRIVQREGISGLYSGLESALFGISVTNFVYYYWYEFTRSVFEKAAIRGGRASKKLTTVESMIAGAIAGSATVLITNPIWVINTRMTARKSEAEETLPGAKKTKASTLSTLMDLLRQEGPKALFAGVLPALILVINPILQYTIFEQLKNVVERRRRMTPKDAFYLGALGKIMATSLTYPYITIKSRAHVASRDGPKESLNGSLKRIIQEEGWKGLYKGIGPKVTQSAITAAFLFAFKDVLYDMMVSARRKGRIAK
;
A
#
# COMPACT_ATOMS: atom_id res chain seq x y z
N MET A 1 -29.22 26.27 -49.17
CA MET A 1 -28.82 24.85 -49.27
C MET A 1 -27.89 24.55 -48.10
N SER A 2 -28.46 24.06 -47.00
CA SER A 2 -27.72 23.73 -45.78
C SER A 2 -27.32 22.25 -45.84
N GLN A 3 -26.03 21.96 -45.73
CA GLN A 3 -25.54 20.58 -45.59
C GLN A 3 -25.96 20.02 -44.22
N PRO A 4 -26.45 18.77 -44.14
CA PRO A 4 -26.70 18.12 -42.86
C PRO A 4 -25.37 17.64 -42.25
N GLY A 5 -25.03 18.16 -41.08
CA GLY A 5 -23.87 17.73 -40.30
C GLY A 5 -24.00 16.26 -39.90
N ALA A 6 -23.00 15.45 -40.25
CA ALA A 6 -22.91 14.06 -39.86
C ALA A 6 -22.77 13.94 -38.34
N GLU A 7 -23.76 13.33 -37.67
CA GLU A 7 -23.61 12.88 -36.29
C GLU A 7 -22.44 11.89 -36.20
N PRO A 8 -21.49 12.06 -35.26
CA PRO A 8 -20.42 11.10 -35.08
C PRO A 8 -21.02 9.75 -34.67
N SER A 9 -20.77 8.72 -35.48
CA SER A 9 -21.17 7.33 -35.22
C SER A 9 -20.87 6.93 -33.77
N LYS A 10 -21.81 6.25 -33.12
CA LYS A 10 -21.65 5.68 -31.74
C LYS A 10 -20.35 4.89 -31.56
N ALA A 11 -19.80 4.31 -32.64
CA ALA A 11 -18.51 3.62 -32.61
C ALA A 11 -17.34 4.59 -32.38
N ALA A 12 -17.38 5.80 -32.97
CA ALA A 12 -16.38 6.83 -32.78
C ALA A 12 -16.44 7.45 -31.38
N SER A 13 -17.63 7.65 -30.81
CA SER A 13 -17.77 8.13 -29.41
C SER A 13 -17.27 7.09 -28.41
N THR A 14 -17.55 5.80 -28.67
CA THR A 14 -17.08 4.68 -27.84
C THR A 14 -15.55 4.53 -27.92
N ALA A 15 -14.96 4.65 -29.11
CA ALA A 15 -13.51 4.60 -29.29
C ALA A 15 -12.79 5.77 -28.62
N VAL A 16 -13.37 7.00 -28.67
CA VAL A 16 -12.83 8.16 -27.96
C VAL A 16 -12.90 7.95 -26.44
N GLN A 17 -14.04 7.48 -25.93
CA GLN A 17 -14.21 7.22 -24.49
C GLN A 17 -13.28 6.09 -23.98
N GLN A 18 -13.09 5.04 -24.77
CA GLN A 18 -12.14 3.96 -24.45
C GLN A 18 -10.69 4.47 -24.44
N SER A 19 -10.31 5.31 -25.39
CA SER A 19 -8.96 5.91 -25.41
C SER A 19 -8.71 6.86 -24.24
N ASP A 20 -9.72 7.61 -23.79
CA ASP A 20 -9.61 8.50 -22.63
C ASP A 20 -9.49 7.71 -21.33
N ASN A 21 -10.22 6.59 -21.21
CA ASN A 21 -10.09 5.67 -20.08
C ASN A 21 -8.69 5.05 -19.99
N ILE A 22 -8.10 4.68 -21.14
CA ILE A 22 -6.72 4.14 -21.19
C ILE A 22 -5.71 5.23 -20.78
N ALA A 23 -5.87 6.46 -21.28
CA ALA A 23 -4.99 7.57 -20.90
C ALA A 23 -5.07 7.86 -19.39
N HIS A 24 -6.28 7.87 -18.81
CA HIS A 24 -6.45 8.01 -17.36
C HIS A 24 -5.82 6.85 -16.57
N ALA A 25 -5.97 5.61 -17.05
CA ALA A 25 -5.39 4.43 -16.40
C ALA A 25 -3.85 4.47 -16.45
N LEU A 26 -3.26 4.81 -17.59
CA LEU A 26 -1.81 4.96 -17.76
C LEU A 26 -1.26 6.14 -16.95
N ALA A 27 -1.97 7.27 -16.89
CA ALA A 27 -1.58 8.43 -16.09
C ALA A 27 -1.60 8.10 -14.60
N GLY A 28 -2.66 7.42 -14.16
CA GLY A 28 -2.79 6.95 -12.78
C GLY A 28 -1.71 5.93 -12.40
N ALA A 29 -1.43 4.95 -13.27
CA ALA A 29 -0.41 3.94 -13.05
C ALA A 29 1.01 4.56 -13.02
N GLY A 30 1.35 5.37 -14.02
CA GLY A 30 2.64 6.06 -14.09
C GLY A 30 2.86 7.02 -12.93
N GLY A 31 1.84 7.83 -12.60
CA GLY A 31 1.87 8.74 -11.46
C GLY A 31 2.01 8.00 -10.13
N GLY A 32 1.36 6.85 -9.99
CA GLY A 32 1.50 5.97 -8.83
C GLY A 32 2.91 5.41 -8.67
N VAL A 33 3.53 4.93 -9.75
CA VAL A 33 4.91 4.43 -9.75
C VAL A 33 5.90 5.54 -9.41
N LEU A 34 5.80 6.71 -10.06
CA LEU A 34 6.66 7.86 -9.77
C LEU A 34 6.53 8.33 -8.32
N SER A 35 5.29 8.43 -7.81
CA SER A 35 5.04 8.78 -6.41
C SER A 35 5.64 7.75 -5.45
N MET A 36 5.53 6.46 -5.78
CA MET A 36 6.12 5.38 -4.99
C MET A 36 7.64 5.51 -4.95
N VAL A 37 8.30 5.72 -6.10
CA VAL A 37 9.76 5.88 -6.17
C VAL A 37 10.21 7.07 -5.33
N LEU A 38 9.55 8.23 -5.44
CA LEU A 38 9.93 9.42 -4.67
C LEU A 38 9.69 9.27 -3.17
N THR A 39 8.68 8.50 -2.76
CA THR A 39 8.34 8.31 -1.34
C THR A 39 8.94 7.06 -0.72
N TYR A 40 9.62 6.24 -1.52
CA TYR A 40 10.22 4.98 -1.06
C TYR A 40 11.21 5.16 0.12
N PRO A 41 12.06 6.21 0.17
CA PRO A 41 12.90 6.45 1.34
C PRO A 41 12.13 6.50 2.66
N LEU A 42 10.92 7.07 2.66
CA LEU A 42 10.08 7.13 3.86
C LEU A 42 9.47 5.77 4.21
N ILE A 43 9.22 4.91 3.20
CA ILE A 43 8.82 3.51 3.43
C ILE A 43 9.95 2.77 4.09
N THR A 44 11.17 2.88 3.57
CA THR A 44 12.36 2.24 4.16
C THR A 44 12.58 2.70 5.60
N LEU A 45 12.47 4.00 5.88
CA LEU A 45 12.59 4.54 7.25
C LEU A 45 11.48 4.01 8.16
N SER A 46 10.23 3.99 7.70
CA SER A 46 9.10 3.46 8.46
C SER A 46 9.29 1.99 8.78
N THR A 47 9.68 1.17 7.79
CA THR A 47 9.86 -0.27 7.95
C THR A 47 11.03 -0.57 8.88
N ARG A 48 12.18 0.09 8.71
CA ARG A 48 13.33 -0.07 9.61
C ARG A 48 12.99 0.32 11.04
N ALA A 49 12.30 1.45 11.25
CA ALA A 49 11.86 1.85 12.58
C ALA A 49 10.87 0.86 13.21
N GLN A 50 9.97 0.24 12.43
CA GLN A 50 9.01 -0.75 12.93
C GLN A 50 9.68 -2.04 13.41
N VAL A 51 10.76 -2.46 12.75
CA VAL A 51 11.50 -3.69 13.08
C VAL A 51 12.56 -3.48 14.15
N GLU A 52 13.06 -2.25 14.33
CA GLU A 52 14.12 -1.91 15.26
C GLU A 52 13.68 -2.06 16.73
N SER A 53 14.39 -2.90 17.49
CA SER A 53 14.18 -3.06 18.94
C SER A 53 14.87 -1.94 19.74
N LYS A 54 14.67 -1.92 21.06
CA LYS A 54 14.95 -0.82 22.03
C LYS A 54 16.32 -0.10 21.98
N ARG A 55 17.32 -0.54 21.20
CA ARG A 55 18.70 0.01 21.23
C ARG A 55 18.91 1.33 20.48
N ALA A 56 17.95 1.85 19.74
CA ALA A 56 18.15 3.07 18.97
C ALA A 56 17.05 4.13 19.19
N HIS A 57 17.29 5.04 20.12
CA HIS A 57 16.53 6.29 20.24
C HIS A 57 17.02 7.34 19.24
N SER A 58 17.09 6.99 17.95
CA SER A 58 17.40 7.95 16.89
C SER A 58 16.15 8.73 16.49
N THR A 59 16.29 10.04 16.30
CA THR A 59 15.30 10.79 15.54
C THR A 59 15.27 10.30 14.09
N THR A 60 14.18 10.52 13.36
CA THR A 60 14.09 10.13 11.93
C THR A 60 15.23 10.72 11.09
N LEU A 61 15.69 11.93 11.43
CA LEU A 61 16.84 12.59 10.78
C LEU A 61 18.16 11.85 11.07
N ASP A 62 18.36 11.39 12.31
CA ASP A 62 19.53 10.59 12.65
C ASP A 62 19.53 9.25 11.92
N ALA A 63 18.35 8.62 11.79
CA ALA A 63 18.21 7.40 11.00
C ALA A 63 18.57 7.63 9.53
N VAL A 64 18.10 8.72 8.92
CA VAL A 64 18.49 9.10 7.54
C VAL A 64 19.99 9.29 7.42
N ARG A 65 20.60 10.08 8.31
CA ARG A 65 22.05 10.34 8.30
C ARG A 65 22.85 9.05 8.42
N ARG A 66 22.47 8.15 9.34
CA ARG A 66 23.13 6.84 9.50
C ARG A 66 23.02 5.98 8.24
N ILE A 67 21.84 5.92 7.61
CA ILE A 67 21.65 5.13 6.39
C ILE A 67 22.51 5.68 5.26
N VAL A 68 22.49 7.01 5.04
CA VAL A 68 23.26 7.65 3.97
C VAL A 68 24.76 7.51 4.21
N GLN A 69 25.23 7.63 5.45
CA GLN A 69 26.65 7.45 5.79
C GLN A 69 27.13 6.01 5.62
N ARG A 70 26.30 5.00 5.96
CA ARG A 70 26.70 3.58 5.92
C ARG A 70 26.46 2.90 4.57
N GLU A 71 25.32 3.16 3.95
CA GLU A 71 24.84 2.46 2.76
C GLU A 71 24.77 3.35 1.50
N GLY A 72 25.06 4.65 1.66
CA GLY A 72 24.81 5.65 0.65
C GLY A 72 23.31 5.87 0.39
N ILE A 73 23.01 6.71 -0.59
CA ILE A 73 21.64 7.01 -1.02
C ILE A 73 20.91 5.73 -1.46
N SER A 74 21.64 4.75 -2.02
CA SER A 74 21.07 3.46 -2.44
C SER A 74 20.49 2.62 -1.29
N GLY A 75 20.89 2.88 -0.04
CA GLY A 75 20.33 2.22 1.15
C GLY A 75 18.85 2.56 1.39
N LEU A 76 18.47 3.81 1.08
CA LEU A 76 17.10 4.31 1.17
C LEU A 76 16.15 3.69 0.13
N TYR A 77 16.70 3.00 -0.87
CA TYR A 77 15.97 2.32 -1.94
C TYR A 77 16.09 0.79 -1.85
N SER A 78 16.56 0.26 -0.72
CA SER A 78 16.69 -1.18 -0.51
C SER A 78 15.32 -1.87 -0.57
N GLY A 79 15.17 -2.81 -1.50
CA GLY A 79 13.93 -3.55 -1.71
C GLY A 79 12.98 -2.93 -2.74
N LEU A 80 13.31 -1.78 -3.36
CA LEU A 80 12.38 -1.09 -4.27
C LEU A 80 11.86 -2.01 -5.39
N GLU A 81 12.73 -2.77 -6.04
CA GLU A 81 12.34 -3.70 -7.10
C GLU A 81 11.35 -4.77 -6.61
N SER A 82 11.65 -5.38 -5.45
CA SER A 82 10.78 -6.37 -4.81
C SER A 82 9.44 -5.76 -4.39
N ALA A 83 9.45 -4.51 -3.91
CA ALA A 83 8.24 -3.79 -3.55
C ALA A 83 7.39 -3.43 -4.77
N LEU A 84 7.97 -2.95 -5.87
CA LEU A 84 7.24 -2.64 -7.10
C LEU A 84 6.59 -3.90 -7.69
N PHE A 85 7.34 -5.00 -7.75
CA PHE A 85 6.80 -6.29 -8.13
C PHE A 85 5.66 -6.72 -7.20
N GLY A 86 5.89 -6.66 -5.89
CA GLY A 86 4.89 -7.00 -4.88
C GLY A 86 3.62 -6.18 -4.98
N ILE A 87 3.71 -4.86 -5.19
CA ILE A 87 2.55 -3.97 -5.39
C ILE A 87 1.76 -4.36 -6.64
N SER A 88 2.46 -4.73 -7.72
CA SER A 88 1.83 -5.14 -8.97
C SER A 88 1.02 -6.42 -8.78
N VAL A 89 1.60 -7.42 -8.11
CA VAL A 89 0.91 -8.69 -7.76
C VAL A 89 -0.22 -8.43 -6.76
N THR A 90 0.00 -7.62 -5.73
CA THR A 90 -1.03 -7.24 -4.73
C THR A 90 -2.23 -6.59 -5.39
N ASN A 91 -2.03 -5.64 -6.30
CA ASN A 91 -3.12 -4.99 -7.03
C ASN A 91 -3.86 -5.98 -7.92
N PHE A 92 -3.14 -6.80 -8.68
CA PHE A 92 -3.76 -7.82 -9.54
C PHE A 92 -4.64 -8.78 -8.74
N VAL A 93 -4.12 -9.36 -7.67
CA VAL A 93 -4.86 -10.31 -6.82
C VAL A 93 -6.06 -9.61 -6.18
N TYR A 94 -5.87 -8.40 -5.64
CA TYR A 94 -6.96 -7.66 -5.02
C TYR A 94 -8.11 -7.38 -6.01
N TYR A 95 -7.82 -6.79 -7.17
CA TYR A 95 -8.86 -6.45 -8.14
C TYR A 95 -9.51 -7.70 -8.74
N TYR A 96 -8.75 -8.76 -9.00
CA TYR A 96 -9.30 -10.03 -9.47
C TYR A 96 -10.32 -10.59 -8.48
N TRP A 97 -9.96 -10.73 -7.21
CA TRP A 97 -10.86 -11.26 -6.19
C TRP A 97 -12.01 -10.31 -5.88
N TYR A 98 -11.78 -8.99 -5.91
CA TYR A 98 -12.82 -8.00 -5.72
C TYR A 98 -13.88 -8.10 -6.83
N GLU A 99 -13.47 -8.12 -8.10
CA GLU A 99 -14.38 -8.24 -9.25
C GLU A 99 -15.05 -9.62 -9.29
N PHE A 100 -14.34 -10.69 -8.91
CA PHE A 100 -14.92 -12.01 -8.76
C PHE A 100 -16.05 -12.00 -7.73
N THR A 101 -15.78 -11.56 -6.49
CA THR A 101 -16.78 -11.51 -5.42
C THR A 101 -17.93 -10.54 -5.75
N ARG A 102 -17.62 -9.40 -6.35
CA ARG A 102 -18.62 -8.46 -6.88
C ARG A 102 -19.54 -9.14 -7.87
N SER A 103 -19.01 -9.87 -8.85
CA SER A 103 -19.82 -10.57 -9.86
C SER A 103 -20.75 -11.62 -9.24
N VAL A 104 -20.33 -12.25 -8.14
CA VAL A 104 -21.15 -13.20 -7.37
C VAL A 104 -22.33 -12.47 -6.71
N PHE A 105 -22.08 -11.34 -6.04
CA PHE A 105 -23.13 -10.53 -5.43
C PHE A 105 -24.09 -9.93 -6.47
N GLU A 106 -23.58 -9.42 -7.59
CA GLU A 106 -24.41 -8.90 -8.68
C GLU A 106 -25.35 -9.98 -9.25
N LYS A 107 -24.84 -11.20 -9.47
CA LYS A 107 -25.65 -12.35 -9.91
C LYS A 107 -26.70 -12.75 -8.87
N ALA A 108 -26.34 -12.75 -7.59
CA ALA A 108 -27.26 -13.05 -6.49
C ALA A 108 -28.38 -12.01 -6.39
N ALA A 109 -28.05 -10.72 -6.52
CA ALA A 109 -29.01 -9.62 -6.51
C ALA A 109 -30.02 -9.71 -7.66
N ILE A 110 -29.56 -10.06 -8.87
CA ILE A 110 -30.43 -10.28 -10.02
C ILE A 110 -31.38 -11.46 -9.78
N ARG A 111 -30.88 -12.59 -9.26
CA ARG A 111 -31.72 -13.76 -8.93
C ARG A 111 -32.75 -13.45 -7.85
N GLY A 112 -32.41 -12.54 -6.92
CA GLY A 112 -33.33 -12.07 -5.87
C GLY A 112 -34.29 -10.96 -6.30
N GLY A 113 -34.37 -10.61 -7.59
CA GLY A 113 -35.31 -9.61 -8.11
C GLY A 113 -34.97 -8.15 -7.76
N ARG A 114 -33.71 -7.85 -7.38
CA ARG A 114 -33.30 -6.49 -7.00
C ARG A 114 -33.20 -5.59 -8.24
N ALA A 115 -33.87 -4.44 -8.22
CA ALA A 115 -33.92 -3.49 -9.36
C ALA A 115 -32.56 -2.84 -9.71
N SER A 116 -31.64 -2.74 -8.74
CA SER A 116 -30.29 -2.18 -8.95
C SER A 116 -29.25 -3.28 -8.96
N LYS A 117 -28.41 -3.29 -10.00
CA LYS A 117 -27.21 -4.15 -10.11
C LYS A 117 -26.02 -3.63 -9.29
N LYS A 118 -26.13 -2.45 -8.67
CA LYS A 118 -25.02 -1.90 -7.88
C LYS A 118 -24.95 -2.60 -6.52
N LEU A 119 -23.73 -2.96 -6.12
CA LEU A 119 -23.43 -3.42 -4.77
C LEU A 119 -23.91 -2.39 -3.75
N THR A 120 -24.52 -2.88 -2.68
CA THR A 120 -24.70 -2.13 -1.44
C THR A 120 -23.35 -1.84 -0.80
N THR A 121 -23.32 -0.88 0.13
CA THR A 121 -22.13 -0.58 0.92
C THR A 121 -21.62 -1.82 1.66
N VAL A 122 -22.51 -2.59 2.27
CA VAL A 122 -22.15 -3.81 3.01
C VAL A 122 -21.58 -4.88 2.08
N GLU A 123 -22.19 -5.13 0.92
CA GLU A 123 -21.66 -6.08 -0.07
C GLU A 123 -20.29 -5.63 -0.59
N SER A 124 -20.09 -4.32 -0.79
CA SER A 124 -18.80 -3.75 -1.20
C SER A 124 -17.73 -3.93 -0.13
N MET A 125 -18.09 -3.80 1.15
CA MET A 125 -17.19 -4.03 2.29
C MET A 125 -16.82 -5.51 2.41
N ILE A 126 -17.77 -6.43 2.23
CA ILE A 126 -17.51 -7.88 2.24
C ILE A 126 -16.65 -8.27 1.05
N ALA A 127 -16.93 -7.75 -0.15
CA ALA A 127 -16.10 -7.97 -1.33
C ALA A 127 -14.67 -7.49 -1.11
N GLY A 128 -14.50 -6.29 -0.54
CA GLY A 128 -13.20 -5.76 -0.14
C GLY A 128 -12.48 -6.62 0.91
N ALA A 129 -13.21 -7.16 1.90
CA ALA A 129 -12.64 -8.02 2.93
C ALA A 129 -12.18 -9.39 2.38
N ILE A 130 -12.96 -10.00 1.49
CA ILE A 130 -12.59 -11.26 0.81
C ILE A 130 -11.38 -11.02 -0.09
N ALA A 131 -11.42 -9.97 -0.91
CA ALA A 131 -10.31 -9.59 -1.78
C ALA A 131 -9.02 -9.30 -0.99
N GLY A 132 -9.13 -8.52 0.10
CA GLY A 132 -8.04 -8.21 1.00
C GLY A 132 -7.45 -9.46 1.66
N SER A 133 -8.30 -10.37 2.13
CA SER A 133 -7.87 -11.63 2.77
C SER A 133 -7.12 -12.54 1.78
N ALA A 134 -7.67 -12.73 0.57
CA ALA A 134 -7.01 -13.50 -0.48
C ALA A 134 -5.66 -12.87 -0.88
N THR A 135 -5.64 -11.54 -0.98
CA THR A 135 -4.41 -10.77 -1.26
C THR A 135 -3.36 -10.98 -0.19
N VAL A 136 -3.73 -10.95 1.09
CA VAL A 136 -2.80 -11.25 2.19
C VAL A 136 -2.24 -12.65 2.03
N LEU A 137 -3.08 -13.67 1.89
CA LEU A 137 -2.63 -15.06 1.81
C LEU A 137 -1.69 -15.34 0.63
N ILE A 138 -1.98 -14.76 -0.54
CA ILE A 138 -1.20 -14.99 -1.76
C ILE A 138 0.09 -14.16 -1.76
N THR A 139 0.05 -12.91 -1.29
CA THR A 139 1.19 -11.98 -1.44
C THR A 139 2.08 -11.87 -0.21
N ASN A 140 1.70 -12.47 0.93
CA ASN A 140 2.53 -12.45 2.13
C ASN A 140 3.99 -12.87 1.90
N PRO A 141 4.29 -13.94 1.13
CA PRO A 141 5.67 -14.34 0.84
C PRO A 141 6.52 -13.21 0.26
N ILE A 142 5.95 -12.45 -0.68
CA ILE A 142 6.64 -11.32 -1.33
C ILE A 142 6.92 -10.22 -0.31
N TRP A 143 5.95 -9.91 0.56
CA TRP A 143 6.11 -8.88 1.58
C TRP A 143 7.07 -9.28 2.70
N VAL A 144 7.15 -10.56 3.06
CA VAL A 144 8.16 -11.08 4.00
C VAL A 144 9.56 -10.87 3.42
N ILE A 145 9.79 -11.29 2.17
CA ILE A 145 11.08 -11.11 1.48
C ILE A 145 11.44 -9.63 1.40
N ASN A 146 10.52 -8.79 0.93
CA ASN A 146 10.74 -7.35 0.79
C ASN A 146 11.08 -6.69 2.15
N THR A 147 10.35 -7.04 3.21
CA THR A 147 10.60 -6.48 4.56
C THR A 147 11.97 -6.88 5.07
N ARG A 148 12.37 -8.15 4.88
CA ARG A 148 13.71 -8.63 5.24
C ARG A 148 14.81 -7.95 4.44
N MET A 149 14.64 -7.76 3.13
CA MET A 149 15.59 -7.01 2.30
C MET A 149 15.71 -5.54 2.73
N THR A 150 14.60 -4.94 3.17
CA THR A 150 14.57 -3.55 3.64
C THR A 150 15.25 -3.41 5.01
N ALA A 151 15.12 -4.43 5.88
CA ALA A 151 15.68 -4.47 7.22
C ALA A 151 17.16 -4.90 7.28
N ARG A 152 17.55 -5.97 6.56
CA ARG A 152 18.87 -6.62 6.64
C ARG A 152 20.06 -5.71 6.35
N LYS A 153 19.89 -4.65 5.53
CA LYS A 153 21.00 -3.71 5.30
C LYS A 153 21.40 -2.93 6.57
N SER A 154 20.54 -2.87 7.58
CA SER A 154 20.86 -2.24 8.87
C SER A 154 21.74 -3.11 9.79
N GLU A 155 21.75 -4.43 9.61
CA GLU A 155 22.44 -5.40 10.49
C GLU A 155 23.80 -5.86 9.94
N ALA A 156 24.04 -5.70 8.64
CA ALA A 156 25.21 -6.26 7.94
C ALA A 156 26.58 -5.59 8.26
N GLU A 157 26.69 -4.76 9.30
CA GLU A 157 27.96 -4.12 9.70
C GLU A 157 28.31 -4.29 11.19
N GLU A 158 27.62 -5.14 11.97
CA GLU A 158 28.18 -5.61 13.26
C GLU A 158 29.17 -6.78 13.10
N THR A 159 29.37 -7.31 11.88
CA THR A 159 30.31 -8.40 11.62
C THR A 159 31.50 -7.95 10.77
N LEU A 160 32.67 -7.97 11.42
CA LEU A 160 34.07 -8.03 10.95
C LEU A 160 34.45 -7.26 9.64
N PRO A 161 35.48 -6.40 9.68
CA PRO A 161 36.01 -5.76 8.47
C PRO A 161 36.55 -6.82 7.50
N GLY A 162 35.93 -6.92 6.31
CA GLY A 162 36.35 -7.83 5.23
C GLY A 162 35.27 -8.78 4.69
N ALA A 163 34.08 -8.84 5.28
CA ALA A 163 32.98 -9.64 4.73
C ALA A 163 32.50 -9.05 3.39
N LYS A 164 32.56 -9.85 2.32
CA LYS A 164 32.09 -9.45 0.98
C LYS A 164 30.61 -9.00 1.07
N LYS A 165 30.36 -7.72 0.74
CA LYS A 165 29.02 -7.12 0.61
C LYS A 165 28.27 -7.77 -0.56
N THR A 166 27.66 -8.95 -0.35
CA THR A 166 26.72 -9.50 -1.33
C THR A 166 25.47 -8.64 -1.30
N LYS A 167 25.20 -7.94 -2.40
CA LYS A 167 23.91 -7.25 -2.59
C LYS A 167 22.83 -8.31 -2.42
N ALA A 168 22.00 -8.16 -1.39
CA ALA A 168 20.86 -9.05 -1.18
C ALA A 168 19.97 -8.96 -2.42
N SER A 169 19.94 -10.04 -3.20
CA SER A 169 18.97 -10.21 -4.28
C SER A 169 17.69 -10.77 -3.67
N THR A 170 16.55 -10.52 -4.31
CA THR A 170 15.26 -11.11 -3.91
C THR A 170 15.34 -12.64 -3.90
N LEU A 171 16.03 -13.22 -4.88
CA LEU A 171 16.23 -14.68 -4.98
C LEU A 171 17.17 -15.22 -3.91
N SER A 172 18.26 -14.51 -3.59
CA SER A 172 19.16 -14.95 -2.52
C SER A 172 18.46 -14.88 -1.16
N THR A 173 17.70 -13.81 -0.91
CA THR A 173 16.93 -13.66 0.34
C THR A 173 15.87 -14.75 0.49
N LEU A 174 15.17 -15.09 -0.61
CA LEU A 174 14.22 -16.20 -0.62
C LEU A 174 14.92 -17.54 -0.33
N MET A 175 16.04 -17.82 -1.00
CA MET A 175 16.77 -19.07 -0.82
C MET A 175 17.31 -19.21 0.60
N ASP A 176 17.87 -18.13 1.17
CA ASP A 176 18.36 -18.10 2.55
C ASP A 176 17.21 -18.36 3.54
N LEU A 177 16.05 -17.73 3.31
CA LEU A 177 14.87 -17.90 4.15
C LEU A 177 14.37 -19.35 4.12
N LEU A 178 14.30 -19.95 2.93
CA LEU A 178 13.87 -21.34 2.76
C LEU A 178 14.85 -22.33 3.39
N ARG A 179 16.16 -22.08 3.29
CA ARG A 179 17.20 -22.96 3.86
C ARG A 179 17.31 -22.85 5.37
N GLN A 180 17.24 -21.65 5.93
CA GLN A 180 17.48 -21.41 7.36
C GLN A 180 16.19 -21.59 8.19
N GLU A 181 15.07 -21.02 7.72
CA GLU A 181 13.85 -20.91 8.51
C GLU A 181 12.72 -21.82 8.00
N GLY A 182 12.81 -22.25 6.74
CA GLY A 182 11.85 -23.12 6.10
C GLY A 182 10.66 -22.37 5.47
N PRO A 183 9.81 -23.08 4.69
CA PRO A 183 8.72 -22.47 3.93
C PRO A 183 7.67 -21.74 4.79
N LYS A 184 7.47 -22.17 6.04
CA LYS A 184 6.50 -21.55 6.96
C LYS A 184 6.87 -20.09 7.29
N ALA A 185 8.15 -19.71 7.19
CA ALA A 185 8.59 -18.35 7.46
C ALA A 185 8.02 -17.34 6.44
N LEU A 186 7.69 -17.76 5.21
CA LEU A 186 7.02 -16.93 4.20
C LEU A 186 5.60 -16.49 4.61
N PHE A 187 5.01 -17.15 5.60
CA PHE A 187 3.69 -16.84 6.15
C PHE A 187 3.77 -16.19 7.54
N ALA A 188 4.97 -15.79 7.98
CA ALA A 188 5.11 -14.98 9.18
C ALA A 188 4.35 -13.65 9.00
N GLY A 189 3.62 -13.22 10.02
CA GLY A 189 2.84 -11.98 9.99
C GLY A 189 1.47 -12.07 9.27
N VAL A 190 1.04 -13.24 8.80
CA VAL A 190 -0.29 -13.40 8.16
C VAL A 190 -1.43 -13.02 9.10
N LEU A 191 -1.42 -13.45 10.36
CA LEU A 191 -2.49 -13.14 11.32
C LEU A 191 -2.68 -11.63 11.53
N PRO A 192 -1.65 -10.84 11.91
CA PRO A 192 -1.83 -9.39 11.99
C PRO A 192 -2.16 -8.77 10.63
N ALA A 193 -1.64 -9.30 9.51
CA ALA A 193 -1.99 -8.82 8.18
C ALA A 193 -3.49 -9.00 7.84
N LEU A 194 -4.10 -10.11 8.25
CA LEU A 194 -5.54 -10.34 8.08
C LEU A 194 -6.37 -9.37 8.91
N ILE A 195 -5.96 -9.07 10.15
CA ILE A 195 -6.61 -8.02 10.96
C ILE A 195 -6.54 -6.67 10.24
N LEU A 196 -5.41 -6.35 9.62
CA LEU A 196 -5.23 -5.09 8.88
C LEU A 196 -6.15 -4.95 7.66
N VAL A 197 -6.78 -6.03 7.18
CA VAL A 197 -7.81 -5.96 6.12
C VAL A 197 -9.03 -5.13 6.56
N ILE A 198 -9.27 -4.99 7.87
CA ILE A 198 -10.34 -4.13 8.39
C ILE A 198 -10.02 -2.63 8.27
N ASN A 199 -8.79 -2.24 7.97
CA ASN A 199 -8.39 -0.83 7.96
C ASN A 199 -9.25 0.05 7.02
N PRO A 200 -9.51 -0.34 5.75
CA PRO A 200 -10.39 0.44 4.87
C PRO A 200 -11.84 0.52 5.39
N ILE A 201 -12.32 -0.55 6.04
CA ILE A 201 -13.65 -0.58 6.67
C ILE A 201 -13.73 0.43 7.81
N LEU A 202 -12.72 0.48 8.68
CA LEU A 202 -12.64 1.47 9.75
C LEU A 202 -12.58 2.89 9.19
N GLN A 203 -11.74 3.12 8.18
CA GLN A 203 -11.62 4.42 7.52
C GLN A 203 -12.97 4.89 6.96
N TYR A 204 -13.68 4.02 6.26
CA TYR A 204 -14.99 4.33 5.68
C TYR A 204 -16.03 4.62 6.77
N THR A 205 -16.14 3.75 7.78
CA THR A 205 -17.08 3.94 8.89
C THR A 205 -16.84 5.27 9.59
N ILE A 206 -15.58 5.59 9.90
CA ILE A 206 -15.21 6.86 10.52
C ILE A 206 -15.57 8.03 9.60
N PHE A 207 -15.28 7.93 8.30
CA PHE A 207 -15.64 8.94 7.31
C PHE A 207 -17.16 9.20 7.28
N GLU A 208 -17.98 8.16 7.23
CA GLU A 208 -19.44 8.28 7.21
C GLU A 208 -19.98 8.92 8.49
N GLN A 209 -19.46 8.54 9.67
CA GLN A 209 -19.87 9.16 10.93
C GLN A 209 -19.54 10.66 10.96
N LEU A 210 -18.34 11.03 10.53
CA LEU A 210 -17.93 12.44 10.46
C LEU A 210 -18.74 13.21 9.42
N LYS A 211 -18.98 12.62 8.25
CA LYS A 211 -19.80 13.19 7.19
C LYS A 211 -21.21 13.48 7.68
N ASN A 212 -21.86 12.54 8.35
CA ASN A 212 -23.20 12.72 8.91
C ASN A 212 -23.27 13.89 9.90
N VAL A 213 -22.22 14.12 10.69
CA VAL A 213 -22.15 15.25 11.62
C VAL A 213 -22.04 16.58 10.88
N VAL A 214 -21.25 16.64 9.80
CA VAL A 214 -21.10 17.86 8.99
C VAL A 214 -22.38 18.16 8.21
N GLU A 215 -22.99 17.16 7.58
CA GLU A 215 -24.21 17.29 6.78
C GLU A 215 -25.41 17.78 7.60
N ARG A 216 -25.46 17.46 8.90
CA ARG A 216 -26.46 18.02 9.83
C ARG A 216 -26.36 19.53 10.00
N ARG A 217 -25.19 20.13 9.77
CA ARG A 217 -24.94 21.57 9.97
C ARG A 217 -24.84 22.35 8.67
N ARG A 218 -24.30 21.74 7.61
CA ARG A 218 -24.11 22.37 6.29
C ARG A 218 -23.92 21.34 5.19
N ARG A 219 -24.14 21.73 3.94
CA ARG A 219 -23.86 20.88 2.78
C ARG A 219 -22.36 20.57 2.67
N MET A 220 -22.01 19.30 2.43
CA MET A 220 -20.62 18.87 2.23
C MET A 220 -20.00 19.51 0.99
N THR A 221 -18.78 20.05 1.16
CA THR A 221 -17.94 20.47 0.04
C THR A 221 -16.90 19.38 -0.29
N PRO A 222 -16.32 19.38 -1.52
CA PRO A 222 -15.21 18.48 -1.85
C PRO A 222 -13.99 18.61 -0.93
N LYS A 223 -13.73 19.83 -0.42
CA LYS A 223 -12.67 20.08 0.56
C LYS A 223 -12.96 19.36 1.88
N ASP A 224 -14.21 19.43 2.35
CA ASP A 224 -14.61 18.73 3.56
C ASP A 224 -14.46 17.21 3.38
N ALA A 225 -14.89 16.65 2.25
CA ALA A 225 -14.73 15.22 1.97
C ALA A 225 -13.25 14.80 1.97
N PHE A 226 -12.37 15.63 1.42
CA PHE A 226 -10.92 15.40 1.47
C PHE A 226 -10.38 15.38 2.90
N TYR A 227 -10.70 16.39 3.73
CA TYR A 227 -10.21 16.46 5.11
C TYR A 227 -10.80 15.36 6.00
N LEU A 228 -12.10 15.08 5.87
CA LEU A 228 -12.74 13.99 6.60
C LEU A 228 -12.16 12.63 6.19
N GLY A 229 -11.86 12.43 4.90
CA GLY A 229 -11.21 11.23 4.40
C GLY A 229 -9.79 11.07 4.96
N ALA A 230 -9.01 12.15 4.99
CA ALA A 230 -7.66 12.17 5.57
C ALA A 230 -7.70 11.88 7.09
N LEU A 231 -8.61 12.51 7.82
CA LEU A 231 -8.79 12.29 9.25
C LEU A 231 -9.23 10.85 9.54
N GLY A 232 -10.17 10.32 8.76
CA GLY A 232 -10.59 8.92 8.83
C GLY A 232 -9.42 7.96 8.61
N LYS A 233 -8.55 8.25 7.64
CA LYS A 233 -7.34 7.46 7.37
C LYS A 233 -6.37 7.50 8.56
N ILE A 234 -6.14 8.67 9.16
CA ILE A 234 -5.24 8.82 10.31
C ILE A 234 -5.78 8.05 11.52
N MET A 235 -7.08 8.18 11.83
CA MET A 235 -7.69 7.47 12.95
C MET A 235 -7.69 5.95 12.75
N ALA A 236 -8.11 5.47 11.59
CA ALA A 236 -8.07 4.04 11.25
C ALA A 236 -6.64 3.48 11.29
N THR A 237 -5.68 4.21 10.73
CA THR A 237 -4.26 3.83 10.79
C THR A 237 -3.76 3.80 12.22
N SER A 238 -4.10 4.79 13.06
CA SER A 238 -3.67 4.83 14.46
C SER A 238 -4.21 3.65 15.26
N LEU A 239 -5.49 3.31 15.10
CA LEU A 239 -6.12 2.16 15.75
C LEU A 239 -5.50 0.83 15.32
N THR A 240 -5.15 0.72 14.03
CA THR A 240 -4.57 -0.51 13.47
C THR A 240 -3.04 -0.55 13.55
N TYR A 241 -2.39 0.54 13.96
CA TYR A 241 -0.94 0.69 13.93
C TYR A 241 -0.19 -0.37 14.77
N PRO A 242 -0.66 -0.76 15.97
CA PRO A 242 -0.03 -1.85 16.72
C PRO A 242 0.11 -3.14 15.90
N TYR A 243 -0.89 -3.48 15.08
CA TYR A 243 -0.85 -4.65 14.20
C TYR A 243 0.08 -4.46 13.00
N ILE A 244 0.26 -3.22 12.50
CA ILE A 244 1.27 -2.89 11.49
C ILE A 244 2.67 -3.19 12.05
N THR A 245 2.95 -2.76 13.28
CA THR A 245 4.23 -3.00 13.95
C THR A 245 4.46 -4.49 14.22
N ILE A 246 3.45 -5.21 14.74
CA ILE A 246 3.55 -6.67 14.96
C ILE A 246 3.78 -7.40 13.64
N LYS A 247 3.07 -7.05 12.57
CA LYS A 247 3.28 -7.63 11.22
C LYS A 247 4.72 -7.41 10.75
N SER A 248 5.22 -6.18 10.83
CA SER A 248 6.56 -5.83 10.35
C SER A 248 7.65 -6.60 11.12
N ARG A 249 7.52 -6.71 12.45
CA ARG A 249 8.44 -7.50 13.28
C ARG A 249 8.33 -8.99 12.99
N ALA A 250 7.14 -9.52 12.77
CA ALA A 250 6.94 -10.92 12.40
C ALA A 250 7.61 -11.25 11.06
N HIS A 251 7.60 -10.33 10.07
CA HIS A 251 8.26 -10.56 8.80
C HIS A 251 9.78 -10.73 8.91
N VAL A 252 10.42 -10.14 9.92
CA VAL A 252 11.88 -10.25 10.14
C VAL A 252 12.26 -11.20 11.25
N ALA A 253 11.27 -11.79 11.95
CA ALA A 253 11.53 -12.70 13.06
C ALA A 253 12.22 -13.98 12.55
N SER A 254 13.40 -14.26 13.09
CA SER A 254 14.16 -15.48 12.81
C SER A 254 13.55 -16.70 13.51
N ARG A 255 13.88 -17.89 13.01
CA ARG A 255 13.43 -19.20 13.55
C ARG A 255 13.81 -19.43 15.02
N ASP A 256 14.90 -18.83 15.48
CA ASP A 256 15.39 -18.93 16.87
C ASP A 256 14.75 -17.88 17.81
N GLY A 257 13.90 -16.99 17.27
CA GLY A 257 13.10 -16.08 18.06
C GLY A 257 11.95 -16.80 18.77
N PRO A 258 11.40 -16.21 19.86
CA PRO A 258 10.28 -16.80 20.56
C PRO A 258 9.08 -16.93 19.61
N LYS A 259 8.54 -18.16 19.49
CA LYS A 259 7.31 -18.45 18.73
C LYS A 259 6.11 -17.90 19.48
N GLU A 260 5.87 -16.62 19.31
CA GLU A 260 4.83 -15.93 20.06
C GLU A 260 3.51 -15.94 19.31
N SER A 261 2.43 -16.12 20.07
CA SER A 261 1.10 -15.75 19.60
C SER A 261 1.04 -14.23 19.41
N LEU A 262 0.05 -13.75 18.64
CA LEU A 262 -0.16 -12.32 18.42
C LEU A 262 -0.25 -11.53 19.74
N ASN A 263 -0.93 -12.09 20.74
CA ASN A 263 -1.04 -11.51 22.09
C ASN A 263 0.29 -11.56 22.84
N GLY A 264 1.08 -12.62 22.65
CA GLY A 264 2.45 -12.73 23.17
C GLY A 264 3.34 -11.60 22.65
N SER A 265 3.35 -11.37 21.33
CA SER A 265 4.14 -10.29 20.74
C SER A 265 3.65 -8.90 21.17
N LEU A 266 2.35 -8.68 21.29
CA LEU A 266 1.81 -7.43 21.83
C LEU A 266 2.31 -7.20 23.27
N LYS A 267 2.17 -8.21 24.13
CA LYS A 267 2.60 -8.15 25.53
C LYS A 267 4.11 -7.93 25.64
N ARG A 268 4.92 -8.64 24.84
CA ARG A 268 6.37 -8.46 24.81
C ARG A 268 6.75 -7.06 24.39
N ILE A 269 6.17 -6.50 23.33
CA ILE A 269 6.48 -5.12 22.91
C ILE A 269 6.13 -4.13 24.02
N ILE A 270 5.01 -4.30 24.72
CA ILE A 270 4.62 -3.41 25.82
C ILE A 270 5.59 -3.57 27.01
N GLN A 271 5.98 -4.78 27.36
CA GLN A 271 6.91 -5.04 28.47
C GLN A 271 8.33 -4.56 28.15
N GLU A 272 8.81 -4.87 26.95
CA GLU A 272 10.16 -4.56 26.52
C GLU A 272 10.29 -3.13 26.03
N GLU A 273 9.31 -2.47 25.44
CA GLU A 273 9.46 -1.15 24.80
C GLU A 273 8.44 -0.12 25.27
N GLY A 274 7.47 -0.52 26.10
CA GLY A 274 6.33 0.30 26.46
C GLY A 274 5.36 0.51 25.30
N TRP A 275 4.30 1.28 25.57
CA TRP A 275 3.28 1.63 24.58
C TRP A 275 3.85 2.34 23.34
N LYS A 276 4.94 3.10 23.50
CA LYS A 276 5.61 3.77 22.37
C LYS A 276 6.22 2.78 21.37
N GLY A 277 6.60 1.57 21.81
CA GLY A 277 7.11 0.52 20.94
C GLY A 277 6.11 0.11 19.85
N LEU A 278 4.82 0.09 20.17
CA LEU A 278 3.75 -0.24 19.22
C LEU A 278 3.59 0.79 18.10
N TYR A 279 4.02 2.03 18.32
CA TYR A 279 3.87 3.15 17.39
C TYR A 279 5.18 3.56 16.69
N LYS A 280 6.23 2.75 16.79
CA LYS A 280 7.49 2.99 16.09
C LYS A 280 7.29 3.07 14.58
N GLY A 281 7.88 4.09 13.96
CA GLY A 281 7.77 4.35 12.52
C GLY A 281 6.52 5.13 12.09
N ILE A 282 5.63 5.53 13.01
CA ILE A 282 4.37 6.19 12.63
C ILE A 282 4.61 7.55 11.94
N GLY A 283 5.61 8.31 12.39
CA GLY A 283 5.99 9.60 11.79
C GLY A 283 6.38 9.46 10.32
N PRO A 284 7.39 8.65 9.98
CA PRO A 284 7.72 8.34 8.59
C PRO A 284 6.53 7.80 7.80
N LYS A 285 5.70 6.92 8.39
CA LYS A 285 4.54 6.33 7.70
C LYS A 285 3.45 7.35 7.33
N VAL A 286 3.10 8.22 8.26
CA VAL A 286 2.10 9.28 8.05
C VAL A 286 2.62 10.29 7.04
N THR A 287 3.88 10.70 7.18
CA THR A 287 4.55 11.61 6.24
C THR A 287 4.59 11.01 4.83
N GLN A 288 4.97 9.74 4.72
CA GLN A 288 4.94 8.97 3.47
C GLN A 288 3.55 9.00 2.84
N SER A 289 2.51 8.69 3.61
CA SER A 289 1.13 8.68 3.12
C SER A 289 0.70 10.06 2.60
N ALA A 290 1.02 11.13 3.32
CA ALA A 290 0.67 12.50 2.93
C ALA A 290 1.40 12.91 1.63
N ILE A 291 2.71 12.68 1.55
CA ILE A 291 3.53 13.04 0.39
C ILE A 291 3.16 12.18 -0.83
N THR A 292 2.85 10.89 -0.63
CA THR A 292 2.42 10.00 -1.74
C THR A 292 1.12 10.50 -2.34
N ALA A 293 0.16 10.95 -1.52
CA ALA A 293 -1.08 11.52 -2.02
C ALA A 293 -0.82 12.82 -2.80
N ALA A 294 0.01 13.72 -2.26
CA ALA A 294 0.37 14.97 -2.94
C ALA A 294 1.02 14.73 -4.31
N PHE A 295 2.00 13.83 -4.39
CA PHE A 295 2.65 13.48 -5.65
C PHE A 295 1.71 12.76 -6.63
N LEU A 296 0.83 11.88 -6.13
CA LEU A 296 -0.12 11.20 -6.99
C LEU A 296 -1.03 12.20 -7.70
N PHE A 297 -1.54 13.20 -6.98
CA PHE A 297 -2.35 14.26 -7.57
C PHE A 297 -1.54 15.10 -8.56
N ALA A 298 -0.35 15.57 -8.15
CA ALA A 298 0.51 16.39 -9.02
C ALA A 298 0.90 15.67 -10.32
N PHE A 299 1.31 14.40 -10.23
CA PHE A 299 1.73 13.63 -11.41
C PHE A 299 0.56 13.16 -12.26
N LYS A 300 -0.58 12.83 -11.66
CA LYS A 300 -1.76 12.45 -12.43
C LYS A 300 -2.14 13.57 -13.41
N ASP A 301 -2.16 14.82 -12.94
CA ASP A 301 -2.56 15.96 -13.75
C ASP A 301 -1.54 16.22 -14.88
N VAL A 302 -0.25 16.24 -14.54
CA VAL A 302 0.84 16.44 -15.53
C VAL A 302 0.89 15.32 -16.59
N LEU A 303 0.78 14.06 -16.16
CA LEU A 303 0.85 12.92 -17.08
C LEU A 303 -0.40 12.84 -17.96
N TYR A 304 -1.57 13.18 -17.43
CA TYR A 304 -2.79 13.27 -18.21
C TYR A 304 -2.67 14.33 -19.31
N ASP A 305 -2.24 15.54 -18.96
CA ASP A 305 -2.06 16.64 -19.91
C ASP A 305 -1.02 16.31 -20.99
N MET A 306 0.06 15.62 -20.61
CA MET A 306 1.08 15.15 -21.54
C MET A 306 0.52 14.11 -22.53
N MET A 307 -0.30 13.16 -22.06
CA MET A 307 -0.93 12.15 -22.92
C MET A 307 -1.96 12.76 -23.87
N VAL A 308 -2.79 13.68 -23.40
CA VAL A 308 -3.76 14.40 -24.23
C VAL A 308 -3.04 15.24 -25.29
N SER A 309 -1.96 15.92 -24.91
CA SER A 309 -1.14 16.72 -25.83
C SER A 309 -0.42 15.88 -26.88
N ALA A 310 0.15 14.74 -26.50
CA ALA A 310 0.78 13.80 -27.42
C ALA A 310 -0.22 13.24 -28.44
N ARG A 311 -1.45 12.92 -28.00
CA ARG A 311 -2.54 12.48 -28.87
C ARG A 311 -2.96 13.56 -29.87
N ARG A 312 -3.08 14.81 -29.43
CA ARG A 312 -3.41 15.94 -30.32
C ARG A 312 -2.35 16.12 -31.40
N LYS A 313 -1.06 16.05 -31.04
CA LYS A 313 0.05 16.13 -32.01
C LYS A 313 0.05 14.96 -33.00
N GLY A 314 -0.20 13.73 -32.55
CA GLY A 314 -0.29 12.56 -33.43
C GLY A 314 -1.49 12.55 -34.38
N ARG A 315 -2.56 13.29 -34.06
CA ARG A 315 -3.72 13.50 -34.95
C ARG A 315 -3.52 14.60 -35.99
N ILE A 316 -2.59 15.52 -35.76
CA ILE A 316 -2.24 16.61 -36.69
C ILE A 316 -1.13 16.16 -37.67
N ALA A 317 -0.35 15.15 -37.30
CA ALA A 317 0.70 14.56 -38.14
C ALA A 317 0.21 13.43 -39.07
N LYS A 318 -1.10 13.18 -39.13
CA LYS A 318 -1.78 12.24 -40.05
C LYS A 318 -2.75 13.01 -40.91
#